data_AF-A0A7W0GTD6-F1
#
_entry.id   AF-A0A7W0GTD6-F1
#
_cell.length_a   1.000
_cell.length_b   1.000
_cell.length_c   1.000
_cell.angle_alpha   90.00
_cell.angle_beta   90.00
_cell.angle_gamma   90.00
#
_symmetry.space_group_name_H-M   'P 1'
#
loop_
_entity.id
_entity.type
_entity.pdbx_description
1 polymer ?
#
loop_
_entity_poly.entity_id
_entity_poly.type
_entity_poly.pdbx_seq_one_letter_code
_entity_poly.pdbx_strand_id
1 'polypeptide(L)'
;MELAGKKVLVIGAARSGIACAKFLAARGATVVLNDGKPIEKWSAEAVALKDEGVGCLPGEAPSWLLDNIDLVVVSPGVPVKSIPVRYAERAGA
;
A
#
# COMPACT_ATOMS: atom_id res chain seq x y z
N MET A 1 13.44 -4.14 12.55
CA MET A 1 12.78 -2.99 11.88
C MET A 1 11.59 -2.60 12.73
N GLU A 2 11.57 -1.37 13.24
CA GLU A 2 10.44 -0.80 13.98
C GLU A 2 9.34 -0.44 12.97
N LEU A 3 8.21 -1.16 13.00
CA LEU A 3 7.08 -0.94 12.09
C LEU A 3 5.88 -0.29 12.79
N ALA A 4 5.82 -0.35 14.12
CA ALA A 4 4.75 0.25 14.89
C ALA A 4 4.73 1.77 14.70
N GLY A 5 3.56 2.34 14.44
CA GLY A 5 3.37 3.77 14.22
C GLY A 5 3.83 4.29 12.86
N LYS A 6 4.44 3.46 12.01
CA LYS A 6 4.84 3.84 10.66
C LYS A 6 3.64 3.88 9.73
N LYS A 7 3.57 4.90 8.87
CA LYS A 7 2.61 5.01 7.78
C LYS A 7 3.19 4.32 6.55
N VAL A 8 2.51 3.28 6.06
CA VAL A 8 3.03 2.44 4.99
C VAL A 8 2.05 2.39 3.81
N LEU A 9 2.56 2.65 2.61
CA LEU A 9 1.84 2.40 1.36
C LEU A 9 2.22 1.04 0.81
N VAL A 10 1.26 0.16 0.59
CA VAL A 10 1.47 -1.09 -0.16
C VAL A 10 0.84 -0.94 -1.53
N ILE A 11 1.62 -1.16 -2.59
CA ILE A 11 1.17 -1.01 -3.97
C ILE A 11 0.98 -2.38 -4.61
N GLY A 12 -0.24 -2.62 -5.09
CA GLY A 12 -0.72 -3.83 -5.74
C GLY A 12 -1.60 -4.67 -4.80
N ALA A 13 -2.90 -4.76 -5.08
CA ALA A 13 -3.89 -5.53 -4.31
C ALA A 13 -4.02 -6.99 -4.77
N ALA A 14 -2.95 -7.56 -5.33
CA ALA A 14 -2.85 -9.00 -5.62
C ALA A 14 -2.40 -9.78 -4.38
N ARG A 15 -2.13 -11.08 -4.52
CA ARG A 15 -1.79 -12.00 -3.42
C ARG A 15 -0.68 -11.48 -2.49
N SER A 16 0.46 -11.07 -3.05
CA SER A 16 1.61 -10.63 -2.24
C SER A 16 1.36 -9.32 -1.51
N GLY A 17 0.65 -8.38 -2.12
CA GLY A 17 0.35 -7.09 -1.49
C GLY A 17 -0.67 -7.23 -0.37
N ILE A 18 -1.69 -8.08 -0.54
CA ILE A 18 -2.64 -8.41 0.54
C ILE A 18 -1.89 -9.02 1.74
N ALA A 19 -1.05 -10.02 1.50
CA ALA A 19 -0.26 -10.66 2.56
C ALA A 19 0.67 -9.65 3.27
N CYS A 20 1.30 -8.75 2.51
CA CYS A 20 2.16 -7.72 3.07
C CYS A 20 1.37 -6.71 3.91
N ALA A 21 0.22 -6.25 3.42
CA ALA A 21 -0.63 -5.32 4.16
C ALA A 21 -1.09 -5.90 5.51
N LYS A 22 -1.53 -7.17 5.53
CA LYS A 22 -1.86 -7.90 6.77
C LYS A 22 -0.67 -7.96 7.72
N PHE A 23 0.51 -8.34 7.20
CA PHE A 23 1.73 -8.49 7.99
C PHE A 23 2.16 -7.19 8.68
N LEU A 24 2.04 -6.06 7.96
CA LEU A 24 2.39 -4.74 8.43
C LEU A 24 1.38 -4.23 9.47
N ALA A 25 0.08 -4.36 9.17
CA ALA A 25 -0.99 -3.94 10.08
C ALA A 25 -0.93 -4.70 11.41
N ALA A 26 -0.69 -6.02 11.36
CA ALA A 26 -0.52 -6.87 12.55
C ALA A 26 0.69 -6.46 13.43
N ARG A 27 1.62 -5.64 12.91
CA ARG A 27 2.78 -5.10 13.63
C ARG A 27 2.60 -3.65 14.08
N GLY A 28 1.38 -3.13 14.01
CA GLY A 28 1.02 -1.79 14.47
C GLY A 28 1.37 -0.68 13.48
N ALA A 29 1.65 -1.01 12.22
CA ALA A 29 1.78 0.00 11.17
C ALA A 29 0.41 0.52 10.74
N THR A 30 0.32 1.80 10.35
CA THR A 30 -0.85 2.35 9.67
C THR A 30 -0.70 2.09 8.18
N VAL A 31 -1.47 1.13 7.66
CA VAL A 31 -1.28 0.62 6.30
C VAL A 31 -2.37 1.13 5.36
N VAL A 32 -1.96 1.58 4.19
CA VAL A 32 -2.84 1.83 3.05
C VAL A 32 -2.45 0.87 1.93
N LEU A 33 -3.39 0.04 1.49
CA LEU A 33 -3.27 -0.77 0.28
C LEU A 33 -3.80 0.04 -0.91
N ASN A 34 -2.98 0.18 -1.95
CA ASN A 34 -3.33 0.86 -3.19
C ASN A 34 -3.20 -0.09 -4.39
N ASP A 35 -4.09 0.05 -5.37
CA ASP A 35 -3.99 -0.61 -6.67
C ASP A 35 -4.60 0.29 -7.73
N GLY A 36 -3.97 0.39 -8.90
CA GLY A 36 -4.46 1.22 -10.00
C GLY A 36 -5.80 0.76 -10.57
N LYS A 37 -6.24 -0.46 -10.26
CA LYS A 37 -7.56 -0.97 -10.62
C LYS A 37 -8.64 -0.37 -9.71
N PRO A 38 -9.85 -0.16 -10.24
CA PRO A 38 -10.97 0.28 -9.43
C PRO A 38 -11.39 -0.85 -8.45
N ILE A 39 -12.01 -0.47 -7.33
CA ILE A 39 -12.24 -1.36 -6.17
C ILE A 39 -13.08 -2.59 -6.54
N GLU A 40 -13.95 -2.49 -7.53
CA GLU A 40 -14.83 -3.56 -8.02
C GLU A 40 -14.04 -4.71 -8.68
N LYS A 41 -12.79 -4.45 -9.10
CA LYS A 41 -11.90 -5.46 -9.65
C LYS A 41 -10.98 -6.09 -8.60
N TRP A 42 -11.06 -5.65 -7.35
CA TRP A 42 -10.27 -6.21 -6.27
C TRP A 42 -10.87 -7.54 -5.82
N SER A 43 -10.04 -8.40 -5.22
CA SER A 43 -10.56 -9.62 -4.61
C SER A 43 -11.36 -9.29 -3.35
N ALA A 44 -12.30 -10.15 -2.99
CA ALA A 44 -13.03 -10.03 -1.72
C ALA A 44 -12.07 -10.00 -0.52
N GLU A 45 -10.96 -10.74 -0.60
CA GLU A 45 -9.92 -10.72 0.43
C GLU A 45 -9.25 -9.35 0.57
N ALA A 46 -8.93 -8.68 -0.55
CA ALA A 46 -8.34 -7.34 -0.50
C ALA A 46 -9.31 -6.31 0.08
N VAL A 47 -10.60 -6.42 -0.24
CA VAL A 47 -11.64 -5.52 0.28
C VAL A 47 -11.89 -5.76 1.78
N ALA A 48 -11.80 -7.01 2.25
CA ALA A 48 -11.98 -7.37 3.66
C ALA A 48 -10.89 -6.80 4.57
N LEU A 49 -9.73 -6.41 4.04
CA LEU A 49 -8.66 -5.79 4.82
C LEU A 49 -9.08 -4.49 5.52
N LYS A 50 -10.11 -3.80 5.02
CA LYS A 50 -10.71 -2.65 5.69
C LYS A 50 -11.18 -2.98 7.11
N ASP A 51 -11.67 -4.21 7.32
CA ASP A 51 -12.18 -4.69 8.60
C ASP A 51 -11.01 -5.00 9.56
N GLU A 52 -9.81 -5.17 9.02
CA GLU A 52 -8.53 -5.31 9.74
C GLU A 52 -7.82 -3.96 9.95
N GLY A 53 -8.48 -2.83 9.64
CA GLY A 53 -7.95 -1.48 9.83
C GLY A 53 -6.98 -1.01 8.75
N VAL A 54 -6.89 -1.73 7.62
CA VAL A 54 -6.09 -1.31 6.46
C VAL A 54 -6.91 -0.40 5.57
N GLY A 55 -6.39 0.78 5.24
CA GLY A 55 -7.04 1.66 4.26
C GLY A 55 -6.99 1.05 2.85
N CYS A 56 -8.12 1.00 2.15
CA CYS A 56 -8.16 0.58 0.74
C CYS A 56 -8.29 1.80 -0.17
N LEU A 57 -7.30 2.03 -1.02
CA LEU A 57 -7.23 3.17 -1.93
C LEU A 57 -7.22 2.68 -3.40
N PRO A 58 -8.38 2.58 -4.06
CA PRO A 58 -8.46 2.21 -5.47
C PRO A 58 -8.00 3.35 -6.38
N GLY A 59 -7.48 2.99 -7.55
CA GLY A 59 -7.01 3.93 -8.56
C GLY A 59 -5.65 4.53 -8.23
N GLU A 60 -5.41 5.74 -8.73
CA GLU A 60 -4.12 6.41 -8.57
C GLU A 60 -3.97 6.98 -7.16
N ALA A 61 -2.84 6.68 -6.50
CA ALA A 61 -2.53 7.25 -5.20
C ALA A 61 -2.30 8.77 -5.36
N PRO A 62 -3.01 9.62 -4.60
CA PRO A 62 -2.86 11.05 -4.74
C PRO A 62 -1.50 11.48 -4.20
N SER A 63 -0.89 12.48 -4.83
CA SER A 63 0.48 12.92 -4.50
C SER A 63 0.66 13.32 -3.03
N TRP A 64 -0.32 14.00 -2.45
CA TRP A 64 -0.29 14.43 -1.04
C TRP A 64 -0.22 13.27 -0.05
N LEU A 65 -0.70 12.07 -0.42
CA LEU A 65 -0.56 10.89 0.42
C LEU A 65 0.90 10.44 0.49
N LEU A 66 1.62 10.55 -0.63
CA LEU A 66 3.01 10.13 -0.72
C LEU A 66 3.92 11.01 0.16
N ASP A 67 3.59 12.29 0.33
CA ASP A 67 4.28 13.21 1.25
C ASP A 67 4.14 12.84 2.73
N ASN A 68 3.19 11.96 3.07
CA ASN A 68 2.82 11.61 4.45
C ASN A 68 3.18 10.16 4.82
N ILE A 69 3.98 9.47 4.00
CA ILE A 69 4.26 8.04 4.18
C ILE A 69 5.73 7.81 4.50
N ASP A 70 5.98 6.93 5.46
CA ASP A 70 7.32 6.59 5.94
C ASP A 70 7.97 5.47 5.11
N LEU A 71 7.16 4.61 4.48
CA LEU A 71 7.61 3.43 3.77
C LEU A 71 6.68 3.09 2.61
N VAL A 72 7.25 2.77 1.46
CA VAL A 72 6.51 2.25 0.30
C VAL A 72 6.93 0.82 0.03
N VAL A 73 5.96 -0.10 0.01
CA VAL A 73 6.16 -1.50 -0.40
C VAL A 73 5.54 -1.73 -1.77
N VAL A 74 6.36 -2.13 -2.72
CA VAL A 74 5.96 -2.33 -4.11
C VAL A 74 5.86 -3.82 -4.38
N SER A 75 4.66 -4.31 -4.73
CA SER A 75 4.48 -5.70 -5.12
C SER A 75 5.27 -6.00 -6.42
N PRO A 76 5.91 -7.17 -6.57
CA PRO A 76 6.77 -7.48 -7.72
C PRO A 76 6.12 -7.32 -9.11
N GLY A 77 4.80 -7.41 -9.19
CA GLY A 77 4.06 -7.23 -10.44
C GLY A 77 3.78 -5.77 -10.82
N VAL A 78 4.13 -4.81 -9.96
CA VAL A 78 3.91 -3.38 -10.21
C VAL A 78 5.05 -2.84 -11.06
N PRO A 79 4.77 -2.12 -12.15
CA PRO A 79 5.80 -1.47 -12.94
C PRO A 79 6.64 -0.50 -12.10
N VAL A 80 7.97 -0.69 -12.11
CA VAL A 80 8.94 0.18 -11.43
C VAL A 80 8.90 1.65 -11.89
N LYS A 81 8.33 1.93 -13.07
CA LYS A 81 8.14 3.29 -13.58
C LYS A 81 6.86 3.99 -13.09
N SER A 82 6.06 3.34 -12.24
CA SER A 82 4.86 3.95 -11.68
C SER A 82 5.21 5.16 -10.80
N ILE A 83 4.32 6.15 -10.78
CA ILE A 83 4.52 7.41 -10.06
C ILE A 83 4.89 7.21 -8.58
N PRO A 84 4.22 6.33 -7.82
CA PRO A 84 4.57 6.14 -6.41
C PRO A 84 5.97 5.57 -6.20
N VAL A 85 6.44 4.70 -7.10
CA VAL A 85 7.79 4.11 -7.01
C VAL A 85 8.85 5.18 -7.22
N ARG A 86 8.69 6.00 -8.27
CA ARG A 86 9.59 7.12 -8.55
C ARG A 86 9.58 8.17 -7.45
N TYR A 87 8.45 8.35 -6.78
CA TYR A 87 8.34 9.26 -5.65
C TYR A 87 9.11 8.71 -4.45
N ALA A 88 8.93 7.44 -4.09
CA ALA A 88 9.66 6.79 -3.00
C ALA A 88 11.17 6.89 -3.19
N GLU A 89 11.66 6.60 -4.41
CA GLU A 89 13.07 6.75 -4.78
C GLU A 89 13.61 8.18 -4.57
N ARG A 90 12.79 9.21 -4.82
CA ARG A 90 13.18 10.61 -4.61
C ARG A 90 13.13 11.04 -3.15
N ALA A 91 12.17 10.52 -2.39
CA ALA A 91 11.97 10.85 -0.99
C ALA A 91 12.99 10.17 -0.06
N GLY A 92 13.75 9.19 -0.57
CA GLY A 92 14.68 8.39 0.22
C GLY A 92 13.98 7.43 1.18
N ALA A 93 12.72 7.09 0.86
CA ALA A 93 11.84 6.21 1.63
C ALA A 93 11.82 4.77 1.07
#